data_AF-A0A1V5RJL3-F1
#
_entry.id   AF-A0A1V5RJL3-F1
#
_cell.length_a   1.000
_cell.length_b   1.000
_cell.length_c   1.000
_cell.angle_alpha   90.00
_cell.angle_beta   90.00
_cell.angle_gamma   90.00
#
_symmetry.space_group_name_H-M   'P 1'
#
loop_
_entity.id
_entity.type
_entity.pdbx_description
1 polymer ?
#
loop_
_entity_poly.entity_id
_entity_poly.type
_entity_poly.pdbx_seq_one_letter_code
_entity_poly.pdbx_strand_id
1 'polypeptide(L)'
;MRSRLSGHVVDADQPAPDGLTAVLHAPAPWGWTRQAPLDPDGNFAIDNLPAGSYRLEIGGLTLPDLALSGENELKLAALDLSQGQRSVVRGRVADGAGRPQADVLMSLRRDGILVAQVRTDAAGLYRFVRLPAGSYVLEAVGLGQVAAFELDGERQEVADVLWPLPGPRGIVQGHVLDAAGAPVSGVWVRLLSDGQEIARVQTDLTGAFRFAELPGGVYELALAEEGEPLVRNIVLDEDALVTRDIVLPPAPARPLGHYLLLAQPPEAAAAGHAEARMLLALAAQHAAQAGVSVGYSATDAANAGRVTIVGDQVPAEVEASLRAAGCQVSRLSGDGYAVAAGLAQLFEGVNP
;
A
#
# COMPACT_ATOMS: atom_id res chain seq x y z
N MET A 1 -19.42 65.08 -35.73
CA MET A 1 -18.38 64.13 -36.19
C MET A 1 -18.61 62.80 -35.44
N ARG A 2 -17.81 61.74 -35.66
CA ARG A 2 -17.90 60.51 -34.82
C ARG A 2 -16.54 60.28 -34.16
N SER A 3 -16.53 59.78 -32.93
CA SER A 3 -15.31 59.57 -32.16
C SER A 3 -14.43 58.47 -32.77
N ARG A 4 -13.14 58.53 -32.45
CA ARG A 4 -12.11 57.55 -32.82
C ARG A 4 -11.37 57.10 -31.58
N LEU A 5 -11.16 55.79 -31.42
CA LEU A 5 -10.29 55.20 -30.41
C LEU A 5 -9.06 54.63 -31.10
N SER A 6 -7.86 54.99 -30.66
CA SER A 6 -6.61 54.40 -31.16
C SER A 6 -5.65 54.08 -30.02
N GLY A 7 -4.75 53.13 -30.26
CA GLY A 7 -3.74 52.73 -29.29
C GLY A 7 -2.60 51.98 -29.95
N HIS A 8 -1.54 51.78 -29.17
CA HIS A 8 -0.36 51.01 -29.55
C HIS A 8 -0.11 49.97 -28.46
N VAL A 9 0.15 48.73 -28.86
CA VAL A 9 0.29 47.58 -27.97
C VAL A 9 1.67 46.98 -28.12
N VAL A 10 2.28 46.63 -27.00
CA VAL A 10 3.60 46.00 -26.90
C VAL A 10 3.53 44.82 -25.94
N ASP A 11 4.50 43.91 -26.01
CA ASP A 11 4.71 42.83 -25.05
C ASP A 11 6.15 42.89 -24.54
N ALA A 12 6.37 43.39 -23.32
CA ALA A 12 7.68 43.48 -22.67
C ALA A 12 8.77 44.12 -23.58
N ASP A 13 8.54 45.38 -23.97
CA ASP A 13 9.36 46.19 -24.90
C ASP A 13 9.51 45.62 -26.32
N GLN A 14 8.82 44.52 -26.65
CA GLN A 14 8.76 43.94 -28.00
C GLN A 14 7.42 44.29 -28.68
N PRO A 15 7.33 44.20 -30.02
CA PRO A 15 6.07 44.32 -30.74
C PRO A 15 5.03 43.33 -30.20
N ALA A 16 3.75 43.72 -30.23
CA ALA A 16 2.66 42.84 -29.82
C ALA A 16 2.64 41.53 -30.66
N PRO A 17 2.25 40.38 -30.07
CA PRO A 17 2.08 39.14 -30.79
C PRO A 17 1.23 39.26 -32.06
N ASP A 18 1.67 38.61 -33.14
CA ASP A 18 0.97 38.60 -34.42
C ASP A 18 -0.46 38.07 -34.28
N GLY A 19 -1.40 38.70 -34.99
CA GLY A 19 -2.80 38.26 -35.05
C GLY A 19 -3.66 38.69 -33.86
N LEU A 20 -3.14 39.51 -32.95
CA LEU A 20 -3.94 40.11 -31.88
C LEU A 20 -5.04 41.04 -32.42
N THR A 21 -6.17 41.07 -31.72
CA THR A 21 -7.32 41.89 -32.07
C THR A 21 -7.83 42.63 -30.85
N ALA A 22 -8.00 43.95 -30.98
CA ALA A 22 -8.65 44.82 -30.03
C ALA A 22 -10.17 44.61 -30.09
N VAL A 23 -10.80 44.21 -29.00
CA VAL A 23 -12.26 44.02 -28.91
C VAL A 23 -12.87 45.11 -28.04
N LEU A 24 -13.68 45.97 -28.65
CA LEU A 24 -14.36 47.06 -27.97
C LEU A 24 -15.83 46.70 -27.71
N HIS A 25 -16.23 46.70 -26.44
CA HIS A 25 -17.59 46.42 -26.00
C HIS A 25 -18.33 47.74 -25.75
N ALA A 26 -19.46 47.91 -26.44
CA ALA A 26 -20.34 49.07 -26.26
C ALA A 26 -21.23 48.90 -25.02
N PRO A 27 -21.48 49.98 -24.27
CA PRO A 27 -22.40 49.96 -23.14
C PRO A 27 -23.85 49.83 -23.62
N ALA A 28 -24.76 49.50 -22.69
CA ALA A 28 -26.20 49.61 -22.94
C ALA A 28 -26.56 51.05 -23.39
N PRO A 29 -27.52 51.24 -24.30
CA PRO A 29 -28.44 50.24 -24.86
C PRO A 29 -27.91 49.48 -26.09
N TRP A 30 -26.71 49.78 -26.58
CA TRP A 30 -26.27 49.33 -27.90
C TRP A 30 -25.70 47.90 -27.92
N GLY A 31 -25.07 47.45 -26.84
CA GLY A 31 -24.69 46.04 -26.60
C GLY A 31 -23.83 45.34 -27.67
N TRP A 32 -23.26 46.07 -28.61
CA TRP A 32 -22.45 45.52 -29.70
C TRP A 32 -20.97 45.47 -29.36
N THR A 33 -20.23 44.64 -30.09
CA THR A 33 -18.77 44.58 -30.06
C THR A 33 -18.18 45.03 -31.39
N ARG A 34 -17.02 45.67 -31.37
CA ARG A 34 -16.20 45.92 -32.55
C ARG A 34 -14.82 45.32 -32.38
N GLN A 35 -14.29 44.80 -33.46
CA GLN A 35 -12.97 44.20 -33.51
C GLN A 35 -12.09 45.04 -34.41
N ALA A 36 -10.87 45.34 -33.97
CA ALA A 36 -9.82 45.92 -34.80
C ALA A 36 -8.55 45.07 -34.67
N PRO A 37 -8.14 44.36 -35.73
CA PRO A 37 -6.85 43.67 -35.72
C PRO A 37 -5.73 44.69 -35.59
N LEU A 38 -4.65 44.26 -34.94
CA LEU A 38 -3.44 45.06 -34.80
C LEU A 38 -2.62 44.96 -36.09
N ASP A 39 -1.97 46.06 -36.46
CA ASP A 39 -0.93 46.03 -37.49
C ASP A 39 0.36 45.39 -36.95
N PRO A 40 1.35 45.07 -37.80
CA PRO A 40 2.62 44.48 -37.35
C PRO A 40 3.43 45.36 -36.38
N ASP A 41 3.14 46.66 -36.33
CA ASP A 41 3.71 47.60 -35.37
C ASP A 41 2.85 47.70 -34.09
N GLY A 42 1.87 46.82 -33.89
CA GLY A 42 1.02 46.76 -32.71
C GLY A 42 -0.01 47.89 -32.58
N ASN A 43 -0.24 48.69 -33.63
CA ASN A 43 -1.24 49.75 -33.58
C ASN A 43 -2.63 49.24 -33.96
N PHE A 44 -3.66 49.86 -33.37
CA PHE A 44 -5.05 49.65 -33.77
C PHE A 44 -5.82 50.97 -33.75
N ALA A 45 -6.90 51.02 -34.54
CA ALA A 45 -7.85 52.11 -34.53
C ALA A 45 -9.28 51.61 -34.76
N ILE A 46 -10.23 52.20 -34.05
CA ILE A 46 -11.66 51.96 -34.19
C ILE A 46 -12.33 53.32 -34.42
N ASP A 47 -12.82 53.54 -35.63
CA ASP A 47 -13.44 54.79 -36.04
C ASP A 47 -14.96 54.76 -35.87
N ASN A 48 -15.62 55.90 -36.04
CA ASN A 48 -17.08 55.98 -36.10
C ASN A 48 -17.80 55.48 -34.84
N LEU A 49 -17.27 55.86 -33.68
CA LEU A 49 -17.80 55.51 -32.37
C LEU A 49 -18.78 56.58 -31.85
N PRO A 50 -20.00 56.19 -31.42
CA PRO A 50 -20.92 57.08 -30.70
C PRO A 50 -20.35 57.58 -29.36
N ALA A 51 -21.02 58.58 -28.77
CA ALA A 51 -20.75 58.97 -27.40
C ALA A 51 -21.16 57.83 -26.44
N GLY A 52 -20.31 57.51 -25.46
CA GLY A 52 -20.54 56.42 -24.52
C GLY A 52 -19.31 56.04 -23.72
N SER A 53 -19.50 55.16 -22.73
CA SER A 53 -18.44 54.56 -21.92
C SER A 53 -18.17 53.13 -22.39
N TYR A 54 -16.98 52.87 -22.95
CA TYR A 54 -16.64 51.60 -23.56
C TYR A 54 -15.70 50.77 -22.70
N ARG A 55 -15.70 49.46 -22.91
CA ARG A 55 -14.68 48.54 -22.37
C ARG A 55 -13.86 47.98 -23.52
N LEU A 56 -12.53 48.08 -23.44
CA LEU A 56 -11.62 47.48 -24.40
C LEU A 56 -10.98 46.22 -23.81
N GLU A 57 -10.97 45.14 -24.58
CA GLU A 57 -10.27 43.90 -24.26
C GLU A 57 -9.23 43.62 -25.35
N ILE A 58 -7.97 43.37 -24.95
CA ILE A 58 -6.88 43.08 -25.88
C ILE A 58 -5.81 42.22 -25.20
N GLY A 59 -5.50 41.05 -25.78
CA GLY A 59 -4.42 40.19 -25.28
C GLY A 59 -4.56 39.80 -23.80
N GLY A 60 -5.78 39.72 -23.27
CA GLY A 60 -6.06 39.46 -21.85
C GLY A 60 -6.08 40.69 -20.94
N LEU A 61 -5.69 41.87 -21.44
CA LEU A 61 -5.86 43.15 -20.75
C LEU A 61 -7.30 43.66 -20.91
N THR A 62 -7.90 44.15 -19.83
CA THR A 62 -9.22 44.81 -19.86
C THR A 62 -9.12 46.24 -19.38
N LEU A 63 -9.50 47.19 -20.23
CA LEU A 63 -9.59 48.62 -19.92
C LEU A 63 -11.07 49.04 -19.85
N PRO A 64 -11.61 49.26 -18.64
CA PRO A 64 -12.97 49.75 -18.48
C PRO A 64 -13.06 51.27 -18.69
N ASP A 65 -14.30 51.74 -18.80
CA ASP A 65 -14.69 53.15 -18.68
C ASP A 65 -14.01 54.13 -19.65
N LEU A 66 -13.74 53.69 -20.89
CA LEU A 66 -13.25 54.53 -21.96
C LEU A 66 -14.35 55.48 -22.45
N ALA A 67 -14.35 56.71 -21.93
CA ALA A 67 -15.34 57.73 -22.27
C ALA A 67 -15.06 58.39 -23.62
N LEU A 68 -16.03 58.27 -24.54
CA LEU A 68 -16.04 58.97 -25.83
C LEU A 68 -17.19 59.98 -25.86
N SER A 69 -16.91 61.19 -26.36
CA SER A 69 -17.89 62.29 -26.43
C SER A 69 -18.74 62.25 -27.72
N GLY A 70 -18.45 61.32 -28.63
CA GLY A 70 -19.02 61.28 -29.97
C GLY A 70 -18.29 62.17 -30.98
N GLU A 71 -17.37 63.06 -30.55
CA GLU A 71 -16.61 63.94 -31.44
C GLU A 71 -15.10 63.97 -31.16
N ASN A 72 -14.64 63.22 -30.15
CA ASN A 72 -13.23 63.19 -29.74
C ASN A 72 -12.43 62.05 -30.39
N GLU A 73 -11.12 62.25 -30.51
CA GLU A 73 -10.14 61.19 -30.71
C GLU A 73 -9.51 60.84 -29.36
N LEU A 74 -9.75 59.63 -28.89
CA LEU A 74 -9.13 59.08 -27.68
C LEU A 74 -7.94 58.22 -28.10
N LYS A 75 -6.72 58.74 -27.89
CA LYS A 75 -5.49 57.99 -28.08
C LYS A 75 -5.03 57.42 -26.74
N LEU A 76 -4.99 56.11 -26.63
CA LEU A 76 -4.50 55.42 -25.43
C LEU A 76 -2.98 55.58 -25.32
N ALA A 77 -2.48 55.57 -24.07
CA ALA A 77 -1.07 55.33 -23.81
C ALA A 77 -0.66 53.94 -24.33
N ALA A 78 0.65 53.71 -24.50
CA ALA A 78 1.16 52.39 -24.89
C ALA A 78 0.67 51.32 -23.91
N LEU A 79 0.02 50.30 -24.44
CA LEU A 79 -0.53 49.19 -23.69
C LEU A 79 0.49 48.05 -23.70
N ASP A 80 1.11 47.80 -22.55
CA ASP A 80 2.07 46.71 -22.42
C ASP A 80 1.36 45.47 -21.85
N LEU A 81 1.22 44.44 -22.69
CA LEU A 81 0.57 43.18 -22.36
C LEU A 81 1.33 42.38 -21.28
N SER A 82 2.57 42.76 -20.99
CA SER A 82 3.32 42.22 -19.85
C SER A 82 2.91 42.85 -18.51
N GLN A 83 2.22 44.00 -18.51
CA GLN A 83 1.60 44.55 -17.30
C GLN A 83 0.47 43.62 -16.85
N GLY A 84 0.50 43.16 -15.60
CA GLY A 84 -0.39 42.12 -15.12
C GLY A 84 0.04 40.68 -15.48
N GLN A 85 1.20 40.48 -16.12
CA GLN A 85 1.87 39.17 -16.25
C GLN A 85 3.16 39.11 -15.45
N ARG A 86 3.13 39.55 -14.19
CA ARG A 86 4.30 39.58 -13.31
C ARG A 86 4.20 38.58 -12.17
N SER A 87 3.09 37.87 -12.06
CA SER A 87 2.95 36.91 -10.99
C SER A 87 3.98 35.78 -11.12
N VAL A 88 4.46 35.34 -9.97
CA VAL A 88 5.43 34.25 -9.84
C VAL A 88 4.91 33.27 -8.82
N VAL A 89 4.78 32.01 -9.21
CA VAL A 89 4.50 30.91 -8.29
C VAL A 89 5.80 30.18 -8.06
N ARG A 90 6.19 29.99 -6.80
CA ARG A 90 7.37 29.20 -6.43
C ARG A 90 7.09 28.37 -5.20
N GLY A 91 7.92 27.37 -4.97
CA GLY A 91 7.87 26.61 -3.73
C GLY A 91 8.97 25.58 -3.67
N ARG A 92 8.93 24.83 -2.57
CA ARG A 92 9.79 23.68 -2.33
C ARG A 92 8.95 22.42 -2.17
N VAL A 93 9.37 21.36 -2.84
CA VAL A 93 8.86 20.01 -2.65
C VAL A 93 9.82 19.28 -1.70
N ALA A 94 9.32 18.91 -0.52
CA ALA A 94 10.11 18.23 0.50
C ALA A 94 9.24 17.25 1.29
N ASP A 95 9.87 16.26 1.90
CA ASP A 95 9.19 15.31 2.78
C ASP A 95 8.98 15.85 4.20
N GLY A 96 8.34 15.05 5.07
CA GLY A 96 8.11 15.41 6.48
C GLY A 96 9.40 15.57 7.30
N ALA A 97 10.52 15.04 6.83
CA ALA A 97 11.85 15.20 7.42
C ALA A 97 12.63 16.40 6.83
N GLY A 98 12.02 17.15 5.91
CA GLY A 98 12.61 18.32 5.24
C GLY A 98 13.62 17.97 4.14
N ARG A 99 13.72 16.71 3.70
CA ARG A 99 14.61 16.31 2.59
C ARG A 99 13.96 16.72 1.27
N PRO A 100 14.72 17.37 0.36
CA PRO A 100 14.17 17.86 -0.91
C PRO A 100 13.86 16.73 -1.89
N GLN A 101 12.81 16.90 -2.69
CA GLN A 101 12.45 15.98 -3.78
C GLN A 101 12.76 16.61 -5.14
N ALA A 102 13.83 16.10 -5.77
CA ALA A 102 14.25 16.53 -7.10
C ALA A 102 13.50 15.79 -8.21
N ASP A 103 13.51 16.36 -9.41
CA ASP A 103 12.95 15.75 -10.63
C ASP A 103 11.44 15.45 -10.58
N VAL A 104 10.70 16.11 -9.68
CA VAL A 104 9.24 16.05 -9.63
C VAL A 104 8.67 16.97 -10.71
N LEU A 105 7.85 16.43 -11.62
CA LEU A 105 7.16 17.21 -12.64
C LEU A 105 5.98 17.97 -12.02
N MET A 106 6.12 19.29 -11.94
CA MET A 106 5.09 20.23 -11.53
C MET A 106 4.35 20.75 -12.77
N SER A 107 3.03 20.77 -12.71
CA SER A 107 2.16 21.26 -13.79
C SER A 107 1.27 22.38 -13.27
N LEU A 108 1.20 23.48 -14.02
CA LEU A 108 0.34 24.61 -13.71
C LEU A 108 -0.77 24.70 -14.77
N ARG A 109 -2.02 24.67 -14.31
CA ARG A 109 -3.21 24.77 -15.15
C ARG A 109 -3.96 26.06 -14.87
N ARG A 110 -4.51 26.68 -15.91
CA ARG A 110 -5.42 27.83 -15.83
C ARG A 110 -6.73 27.45 -16.52
N ASP A 111 -7.85 27.59 -15.83
CA ASP A 111 -9.19 27.23 -16.37
C ASP A 111 -9.23 25.81 -16.98
N GLY A 112 -8.50 24.87 -16.36
CA GLY A 112 -8.36 23.47 -16.81
C GLY A 112 -7.31 23.23 -17.90
N ILE A 113 -6.78 24.28 -18.54
CA ILE A 113 -5.78 24.20 -19.61
C ILE A 113 -4.38 24.21 -19.00
N LEU A 114 -3.51 23.28 -19.43
CA LEU A 114 -2.10 23.27 -19.03
C LEU A 114 -1.37 24.47 -19.65
N VAL A 115 -0.80 25.34 -18.81
CA VAL A 115 -0.12 26.57 -19.25
C VAL A 115 1.39 26.53 -19.03
N ALA A 116 1.87 25.75 -18.06
CA ALA A 116 3.30 25.59 -17.83
C ALA A 116 3.63 24.27 -17.12
N GLN A 117 4.86 23.78 -17.32
CA GLN A 117 5.43 22.64 -16.61
C GLN A 117 6.89 22.90 -16.27
N VAL A 118 7.32 22.43 -15.10
CA VAL A 118 8.72 22.48 -14.66
C VAL A 118 9.04 21.26 -13.81
N ARG A 119 10.30 20.82 -13.81
CA ARG A 119 10.79 19.79 -12.88
C ARG A 119 11.50 20.44 -11.70
N THR A 120 11.30 19.92 -10.50
CA THR A 120 12.02 20.40 -9.31
C THR A 120 13.52 20.16 -9.45
N ASP A 121 14.32 21.09 -8.94
CA ASP A 121 15.78 20.97 -8.94
C ASP A 121 16.31 20.06 -7.80
N ALA A 122 17.63 19.93 -7.68
CA ALA A 122 18.27 19.13 -6.64
C ALA A 122 17.95 19.59 -5.20
N ALA A 123 17.54 20.85 -5.01
CA ALA A 123 17.09 21.41 -3.74
C ALA A 123 15.55 21.29 -3.55
N GLY A 124 14.86 20.63 -4.48
CA GLY A 124 13.42 20.45 -4.49
C GLY A 124 12.65 21.71 -4.87
N LEU A 125 13.32 22.74 -5.40
CA LEU A 125 12.71 24.02 -5.72
C LEU A 125 12.08 24.00 -7.11
N TYR A 126 10.95 24.70 -7.26
CA TYR A 126 10.32 24.96 -8.55
C TYR A 126 9.86 26.41 -8.65
N ARG A 127 9.72 26.91 -9.89
CA ARG A 127 9.34 28.30 -10.17
C ARG A 127 8.64 28.46 -11.51
N PHE A 128 7.48 29.09 -11.50
CA PHE A 128 6.76 29.59 -12.67
C PHE A 128 6.79 31.12 -12.67
N VAL A 129 6.99 31.74 -13.83
CA VAL A 129 7.11 33.20 -13.98
C VAL A 129 6.23 33.69 -15.10
N ARG A 130 6.00 35.01 -15.14
CA ARG A 130 5.20 35.70 -16.14
C ARG A 130 3.77 35.18 -16.22
N LEU A 131 3.14 35.02 -15.05
CA LEU A 131 1.79 34.50 -14.96
C LEU A 131 0.78 35.66 -14.99
N PRO A 132 -0.14 35.69 -15.97
CA PRO A 132 -1.23 36.65 -15.98
C PRO A 132 -2.18 36.50 -14.80
N ALA A 133 -2.98 37.52 -14.52
CA ALA A 133 -4.10 37.41 -13.59
C ALA A 133 -5.09 36.31 -14.00
N GLY A 134 -5.62 35.57 -13.02
CA GLY A 134 -6.60 34.49 -13.22
C GLY A 134 -6.49 33.36 -12.20
N SER A 135 -7.32 32.33 -12.38
CA SER A 135 -7.40 31.17 -11.49
C SER A 135 -6.49 30.03 -11.94
N TYR A 136 -5.65 29.55 -11.03
CA TYR A 136 -4.67 28.52 -11.31
C TYR A 136 -4.78 27.34 -10.36
N VAL A 137 -4.49 26.16 -10.90
CA VAL A 137 -4.34 24.90 -10.17
C VAL A 137 -2.93 24.40 -10.37
N LEU A 138 -2.26 24.12 -9.25
CA LEU A 138 -0.94 23.50 -9.23
C LEU A 138 -1.09 22.00 -8.98
N GLU A 139 -0.47 21.22 -9.84
CA GLU A 139 -0.45 19.76 -9.76
C GLU A 139 1.00 19.26 -9.67
N ALA A 140 1.20 18.19 -8.91
CA ALA A 140 2.45 17.45 -8.88
C ALA A 140 2.18 16.01 -9.37
N VAL A 141 3.01 15.51 -10.30
CA VAL A 141 2.88 14.13 -10.78
C VAL A 141 2.96 13.16 -9.60
N GLY A 142 1.97 12.27 -9.46
CA GLY A 142 1.87 11.31 -8.35
C GLY A 142 1.02 11.77 -7.17
N LEU A 143 0.81 13.08 -6.98
CA LEU A 143 -0.06 13.63 -5.92
C LEU A 143 -1.37 14.22 -6.47
N GLY A 144 -1.41 14.57 -7.76
CA GLY A 144 -2.53 15.29 -8.34
C GLY A 144 -2.49 16.76 -7.95
N GLN A 145 -3.66 17.36 -7.70
CA GLN A 145 -3.78 18.76 -7.30
C GLN A 145 -3.22 18.98 -5.88
N VAL A 146 -2.24 19.87 -5.76
CA VAL A 146 -1.57 20.19 -4.49
C VAL A 146 -1.91 21.60 -3.98
N ALA A 147 -2.30 22.52 -4.86
CA ALA A 147 -2.76 23.87 -4.49
C ALA A 147 -3.66 24.48 -5.56
N ALA A 148 -4.44 25.49 -5.18
CA ALA A 148 -5.17 26.36 -6.10
C ALA A 148 -5.11 27.80 -5.59
N PHE A 149 -4.95 28.76 -6.50
CA PHE A 149 -4.79 30.17 -6.16
C PHE A 149 -5.33 31.09 -7.26
N GLU A 150 -5.79 32.27 -6.86
CA GLU A 150 -6.20 33.36 -7.74
C GLU A 150 -5.07 34.39 -7.80
N LEU A 151 -4.49 34.60 -8.98
CA LEU A 151 -3.42 35.57 -9.18
C LEU A 151 -4.00 36.89 -9.68
N ASP A 152 -3.50 38.00 -9.15
CA ASP A 152 -3.86 39.37 -9.58
C ASP A 152 -2.97 39.88 -10.73
N GLY A 153 -1.98 39.09 -11.14
CA GLY A 153 -1.04 39.43 -12.19
C GLY A 153 0.20 40.20 -11.75
N GLU A 154 0.32 40.56 -10.46
CA GLU A 154 1.45 41.35 -9.94
C GLU A 154 2.14 40.71 -8.73
N ARG A 155 1.56 39.67 -8.11
CA ARG A 155 2.06 39.08 -6.86
C ARG A 155 2.91 37.83 -6.99
N GLN A 156 3.75 37.62 -6.00
CA GLN A 156 4.46 36.36 -5.81
C GLN A 156 3.67 35.45 -4.86
N GLU A 157 3.40 34.23 -5.29
CA GLU A 157 2.75 33.18 -4.52
C GLU A 157 3.79 32.11 -4.12
N VAL A 158 3.72 31.66 -2.86
CA VAL A 158 4.57 30.58 -2.35
C VAL A 158 3.70 29.38 -2.01
N ALA A 159 3.96 28.25 -2.68
CA ALA A 159 3.22 27.01 -2.50
C ALA A 159 4.19 25.86 -2.22
N ASP A 160 4.53 25.65 -0.95
CA ASP A 160 5.35 24.50 -0.57
C ASP A 160 4.51 23.21 -0.62
N VAL A 161 5.12 22.12 -1.06
CA VAL A 161 4.47 20.83 -1.24
C VAL A 161 5.11 19.81 -0.31
N LEU A 162 4.31 19.27 0.59
CA LEU A 162 4.70 18.11 1.38
C LEU A 162 4.61 16.87 0.50
N TRP A 163 5.75 16.29 0.18
CA TRP A 163 5.83 15.03 -0.55
C TRP A 163 5.67 13.87 0.43
N PRO A 164 4.59 13.08 0.34
CA PRO A 164 4.51 11.83 1.09
C PRO A 164 5.55 10.88 0.52
N LEU A 165 6.66 10.72 1.24
CA LEU A 165 7.52 9.57 1.05
C LEU A 165 6.71 8.30 1.41
N PRO A 166 6.94 7.14 0.77
CA PRO A 166 6.90 5.91 1.53
C PRO A 166 7.91 6.10 2.66
N GLY A 167 7.41 6.24 3.89
CA GLY A 167 8.16 6.80 5.02
C GLY A 167 9.53 6.14 5.29
N PRO A 168 10.32 6.71 6.21
CA PRO A 168 11.55 6.08 6.70
C PRO A 168 11.37 4.59 6.99
N ARG A 169 12.37 3.81 6.54
CA ARG A 169 12.25 2.38 6.27
C ARG A 169 12.95 1.59 7.36
N GLY A 170 12.19 1.14 8.34
CA GLY A 170 12.69 0.28 9.40
C GLY A 170 13.05 -1.13 8.91
N ILE A 171 13.86 -1.81 9.70
CA ILE A 171 14.29 -3.20 9.49
C ILE A 171 13.87 -4.01 10.71
N VAL A 172 13.19 -5.13 10.48
CA VAL A 172 12.96 -6.17 11.49
C VAL A 172 13.76 -7.40 11.08
N GLN A 173 14.65 -7.85 11.96
CA GLN A 173 15.51 -9.01 11.70
C GLN A 173 15.64 -9.88 12.96
N GLY A 174 16.14 -11.10 12.80
CA GLY A 174 16.40 -12.00 13.92
C GLY A 174 16.70 -13.42 13.46
N HIS A 175 16.67 -14.35 14.40
CA HIS A 175 16.84 -15.78 14.15
C HIS A 175 15.63 -16.58 14.62
N VAL A 176 15.33 -17.67 13.92
CA VAL A 176 14.41 -18.70 14.41
C VAL A 176 15.23 -19.77 15.12
N LEU A 177 14.89 -20.02 16.38
CA LEU A 177 15.54 -20.98 17.25
C LEU A 177 14.54 -22.06 17.68
N ASP A 178 15.00 -23.29 17.86
CA ASP A 178 14.22 -24.34 18.51
C ASP A 178 14.18 -24.15 20.04
N ALA A 179 13.43 -24.99 20.74
CA ALA A 179 13.33 -24.93 22.20
C ALA A 179 14.65 -25.24 22.94
N ALA A 180 15.64 -25.81 22.26
CA ALA A 180 16.99 -26.04 22.78
C ALA A 180 17.97 -24.90 22.45
N GLY A 181 17.52 -23.88 21.69
CA GLY A 181 18.31 -22.74 21.26
C GLY A 181 19.12 -22.98 19.98
N ALA A 182 18.90 -24.08 19.26
CA ALA A 182 19.56 -24.33 17.99
C ALA A 182 18.85 -23.59 16.83
N PRO A 183 19.57 -23.07 15.83
CA PRO A 183 18.98 -22.36 14.71
C PRO A 183 18.17 -23.29 13.81
N VAL A 184 17.04 -22.79 13.31
CA VAL A 184 16.12 -23.55 12.44
C VAL A 184 16.07 -22.91 11.05
N SER A 185 16.57 -23.64 10.06
CA SER A 185 16.62 -23.20 8.65
C SER A 185 15.40 -23.63 7.84
N GLY A 186 15.12 -22.93 6.72
CA GLY A 186 14.07 -23.32 5.78
C GLY A 186 12.62 -23.06 6.23
N VAL A 187 12.38 -22.39 7.34
CA VAL A 187 11.04 -22.08 7.86
C VAL A 187 10.55 -20.74 7.30
N TRP A 188 9.27 -20.68 6.94
CA TRP A 188 8.63 -19.43 6.55
C TRP A 188 8.27 -18.59 7.77
N VAL A 189 8.85 -17.39 7.83
CA VAL A 189 8.52 -16.32 8.77
C VAL A 189 7.60 -15.35 8.07
N ARG A 190 6.50 -15.00 8.75
CA ARG A 190 5.50 -14.04 8.28
C ARG A 190 5.55 -12.80 9.15
N LEU A 191 5.48 -11.64 8.51
CA LEU A 191 5.36 -10.34 9.17
C LEU A 191 3.90 -9.88 9.05
N LEU A 192 3.28 -9.56 10.18
CA LEU A 192 1.90 -9.14 10.25
C LEU A 192 1.79 -7.69 10.76
N SER A 193 0.80 -6.97 10.23
CA SER A 193 0.36 -5.65 10.68
C SER A 193 -1.16 -5.68 10.79
N ASP A 194 -1.71 -5.28 11.94
CA ASP A 194 -3.16 -5.34 12.23
C ASP A 194 -3.79 -6.72 11.93
N GLY A 195 -3.05 -7.80 12.22
CA GLY A 195 -3.46 -9.19 11.97
C GLY A 195 -3.44 -9.63 10.51
N GLN A 196 -3.07 -8.75 9.57
CA GLN A 196 -2.88 -9.10 8.17
C GLN A 196 -1.41 -9.36 7.85
N GLU A 197 -1.14 -10.38 7.05
CA GLU A 197 0.21 -10.62 6.54
C GLU A 197 0.56 -9.59 5.46
N ILE A 198 1.70 -8.92 5.66
CA ILE A 198 2.21 -7.91 4.73
C ILE A 198 3.49 -8.37 4.01
N ALA A 199 4.20 -9.36 4.57
CA ALA A 199 5.39 -9.93 3.98
C ALA A 199 5.68 -11.32 4.55
N ARG A 200 6.44 -12.13 3.80
CA ARG A 200 7.01 -13.40 4.27
C ARG A 200 8.42 -13.62 3.73
N VAL A 201 9.27 -14.26 4.51
CA VAL A 201 10.64 -14.66 4.13
C VAL A 201 10.94 -16.06 4.66
N GLN A 202 11.83 -16.78 3.98
CA GLN A 202 12.31 -18.07 4.45
C GLN A 202 13.63 -17.88 5.20
N THR A 203 13.80 -18.53 6.35
CA THR A 203 15.05 -18.48 7.11
C THR A 203 16.20 -19.15 6.37
N ASP A 204 17.39 -18.57 6.46
CA ASP A 204 18.61 -19.15 5.87
C ASP A 204 19.19 -20.33 6.68
N LEU A 205 20.37 -20.82 6.29
CA LEU A 205 21.07 -21.95 6.95
C LEU A 205 21.49 -21.66 8.40
N THR A 206 21.55 -20.39 8.79
CA THR A 206 21.83 -19.95 10.17
C THR A 206 20.55 -19.65 10.95
N GLY A 207 19.38 -19.89 10.36
CA GLY A 207 18.08 -19.56 10.93
C GLY A 207 17.73 -18.08 10.86
N ALA A 208 18.53 -17.26 10.16
CA ALA A 208 18.33 -15.82 10.13
C ALA A 208 17.20 -15.41 9.16
N PHE A 209 16.47 -14.36 9.51
CA PHE A 209 15.46 -13.72 8.67
C PHE A 209 15.58 -12.20 8.71
N ARG A 210 15.11 -11.53 7.65
CA ARG A 210 15.16 -10.07 7.54
C ARG A 210 14.02 -9.51 6.70
N PHE A 211 13.28 -8.58 7.29
CA PHE A 211 12.33 -7.69 6.62
C PHE A 211 12.89 -6.28 6.62
N ALA A 212 12.80 -5.60 5.48
CA ALA A 212 13.26 -4.23 5.34
C ALA A 212 12.21 -3.42 4.60
N GLU A 213 12.43 -2.11 4.55
CA GLU A 213 11.52 -1.19 3.86
C GLU A 213 10.16 -1.06 4.54
N LEU A 214 10.13 -1.30 5.85
CA LEU A 214 8.91 -1.28 6.64
C LEU A 214 8.60 0.14 7.12
N PRO A 215 7.35 0.62 6.96
CA PRO A 215 6.89 1.84 7.61
C PRO A 215 7.04 1.77 9.14
N GLY A 216 7.09 2.93 9.80
CA GLY A 216 6.93 2.98 11.26
C GLY A 216 5.57 2.40 11.67
N GLY A 217 5.53 1.58 12.72
CA GLY A 217 4.30 0.88 13.12
C GLY A 217 4.53 -0.23 14.14
N VAL A 218 3.47 -1.00 14.39
CA VAL A 218 3.51 -2.16 15.29
C VAL A 218 3.34 -3.42 14.47
N TYR A 219 4.26 -4.36 14.65
CA TYR A 219 4.32 -5.60 13.90
C TYR A 219 4.25 -6.83 14.80
N GLU A 220 3.90 -7.95 14.19
CA GLU A 220 3.94 -9.28 14.79
C GLU A 220 4.65 -10.26 13.85
N LEU A 221 5.27 -11.30 14.43
CA LEU A 221 5.91 -12.38 13.69
C LEU A 221 5.19 -13.70 13.97
N ALA A 222 4.85 -14.40 12.90
CA ALA A 222 4.28 -15.74 12.94
C ALA A 222 5.12 -16.71 12.10
N LEU A 223 4.99 -18.00 12.42
CA LEU A 223 5.57 -19.09 11.64
C LEU A 223 4.45 -19.92 11.01
N ALA A 224 4.75 -20.59 9.90
CA ALA A 224 3.83 -21.45 9.13
C ALA A 224 2.63 -20.71 8.48
N GLU A 225 1.94 -21.40 7.57
CA GLU A 225 0.80 -20.84 6.82
C GLU A 225 -0.41 -20.55 7.72
N GLU A 226 -0.63 -21.37 8.74
CA GLU A 226 -1.72 -21.25 9.71
C GLU A 226 -1.13 -21.33 11.12
N GLY A 227 -1.20 -20.24 11.88
CA GLY A 227 -0.61 -20.16 13.22
C GLY A 227 -0.79 -18.78 13.85
N GLU A 228 -0.95 -18.76 15.18
CA GLU A 228 -0.97 -17.53 15.95
C GLU A 228 0.43 -16.88 15.96
N PRO A 229 0.50 -15.54 16.01
CA PRO A 229 1.76 -14.83 16.18
C PRO A 229 2.50 -15.27 17.44
N LEU A 230 3.77 -15.63 17.28
CA LEU A 230 4.68 -16.06 18.35
C LEU A 230 5.39 -14.87 19.00
N VAL A 231 5.63 -13.81 18.25
CA VAL A 231 6.17 -12.54 18.75
C VAL A 231 5.20 -11.43 18.40
N ARG A 232 4.81 -10.63 19.40
CA ARG A 232 3.82 -9.55 19.25
C ARG A 232 4.41 -8.22 19.73
N ASN A 233 3.73 -7.12 19.39
CA ASN A 233 4.08 -5.77 19.82
C ASN A 233 5.50 -5.34 19.46
N ILE A 234 5.95 -5.66 18.24
CA ILE A 234 7.22 -5.17 17.72
C ILE A 234 7.00 -3.73 17.27
N VAL A 235 7.30 -2.78 18.16
CA VAL A 235 7.25 -1.35 17.83
C VAL A 235 8.48 -1.00 17.00
N LEU A 236 8.23 -0.53 15.79
CA LEU A 236 9.25 -0.09 14.84
C LEU A 236 9.12 1.41 14.66
N ASP A 237 10.07 2.16 15.21
CA ASP A 237 10.21 3.58 14.95
C ASP A 237 10.77 3.81 13.53
N GLU A 238 10.59 5.03 13.03
CA GLU A 238 11.12 5.47 11.74
C GLU A 238 12.64 5.23 11.62
N ASP A 239 13.08 4.59 10.52
CA ASP A 239 14.48 4.24 10.22
C ASP A 239 15.16 3.32 11.27
N ALA A 240 14.38 2.70 12.19
CA ALA A 240 14.93 1.85 13.24
C ALA A 240 15.31 0.45 12.73
N LEU A 241 16.37 -0.12 13.32
CA LEU A 241 16.71 -1.53 13.21
C LEU A 241 16.29 -2.25 14.49
N VAL A 242 15.29 -3.11 14.39
CA VAL A 242 14.79 -3.92 15.50
C VAL A 242 15.23 -5.37 15.29
N THR A 243 15.92 -5.92 16.30
CA THR A 243 16.30 -7.34 16.32
C THR A 243 15.37 -8.09 17.28
N ARG A 244 14.66 -9.10 16.76
CA ARG A 244 13.76 -9.97 17.52
C ARG A 244 13.87 -11.40 17.05
N ASP A 245 14.33 -12.27 17.94
CA ASP A 245 14.37 -13.70 17.68
C ASP A 245 13.02 -14.37 17.96
N ILE A 246 12.74 -15.45 17.22
CA ILE A 246 11.58 -16.31 17.41
C ILE A 246 12.06 -17.62 18.01
N VAL A 247 11.53 -18.00 19.16
CA VAL A 247 11.81 -19.31 19.77
C VAL A 247 10.58 -20.19 19.57
N LEU A 248 10.76 -21.32 18.90
CA LEU A 248 9.71 -22.32 18.73
C LEU A 248 9.30 -22.88 20.10
N PRO A 249 8.00 -23.04 20.36
CA PRO A 249 7.57 -23.79 21.53
C PRO A 249 8.14 -25.21 21.46
N PRO A 250 8.46 -25.83 22.61
CA PRO A 250 8.86 -27.23 22.62
C PRO A 250 7.76 -28.05 21.94
N ALA A 251 8.16 -28.94 21.03
CA ALA A 251 7.23 -29.89 20.46
C ALA A 251 6.49 -30.60 21.60
N PRO A 252 5.18 -30.86 21.46
CA PRO A 252 4.44 -31.60 22.49
C PRO A 252 5.20 -32.90 22.76
N ALA A 253 5.64 -33.08 23.99
CA ALA A 253 6.30 -34.31 24.39
C ALA A 253 5.32 -35.45 24.09
N ARG A 254 5.74 -36.39 23.24
CA ARG A 254 5.02 -37.64 23.01
C ARG A 254 5.65 -38.68 23.91
N PRO A 255 5.28 -38.75 25.21
CA PRO A 255 5.91 -39.66 26.17
C PRO A 255 5.80 -41.13 25.76
N LEU A 256 4.86 -41.45 24.87
CA LEU A 256 4.67 -42.78 24.33
C LEU A 256 5.29 -42.87 22.93
N GLY A 257 6.31 -43.72 22.76
CA GLY A 257 6.86 -43.99 21.42
C GLY A 257 5.84 -44.68 20.51
N HIS A 258 5.13 -45.67 21.05
CA HIS A 258 4.09 -46.44 20.38
C HIS A 258 2.98 -46.80 21.36
N TYR A 259 1.72 -46.73 20.93
CA TYR A 259 0.54 -47.14 21.70
C TYR A 259 -0.37 -48.08 20.90
N LEU A 260 -0.73 -49.23 21.47
CA LEU A 260 -1.74 -50.14 20.92
C LEU A 260 -3.12 -49.75 21.46
N LEU A 261 -3.98 -49.20 20.60
CA LEU A 261 -5.33 -48.76 20.97
C LEU A 261 -6.35 -49.86 20.67
N LEU A 262 -7.09 -50.30 21.69
CA LEU A 262 -8.23 -51.20 21.57
C LEU A 262 -9.54 -50.45 21.80
N ALA A 263 -10.63 -50.99 21.26
CA ALA A 263 -11.98 -50.52 21.60
C ALA A 263 -12.32 -50.88 23.05
N GLN A 264 -13.14 -50.05 23.71
CA GLN A 264 -13.66 -50.40 25.03
C GLN A 264 -14.45 -51.71 24.96
N PRO A 265 -14.16 -52.69 25.84
CA PRO A 265 -14.84 -53.96 25.80
C PRO A 265 -16.33 -53.76 26.14
N PRO A 266 -17.24 -54.43 25.43
CA PRO A 266 -18.65 -54.41 25.79
C PRO A 266 -18.86 -55.16 27.12
N GLU A 267 -20.05 -55.03 27.72
CA GLU A 267 -20.40 -55.73 28.95
C GLU A 267 -20.19 -57.25 28.84
N ALA A 268 -19.91 -57.91 29.97
CA ALA A 268 -19.53 -59.34 29.99
C ALA A 268 -20.56 -60.28 29.32
N ALA A 269 -21.84 -59.92 29.35
CA ALA A 269 -22.93 -60.70 28.76
C ALA A 269 -23.19 -60.37 27.28
N ALA A 270 -22.56 -59.33 26.73
CA ALA A 270 -22.79 -58.87 25.38
C ALA A 270 -21.96 -59.66 24.35
N ALA A 271 -22.51 -59.79 23.14
CA ALA A 271 -21.78 -60.31 21.99
C ALA A 271 -20.52 -59.46 21.73
N GLY A 272 -19.42 -60.11 21.37
CA GLY A 272 -18.12 -59.44 21.15
C GLY A 272 -17.26 -59.27 22.41
N HIS A 273 -17.77 -59.55 23.62
CA HIS A 273 -16.95 -59.50 24.84
C HIS A 273 -15.76 -60.47 24.79
N ALA A 274 -16.01 -61.70 24.32
CA ALA A 274 -14.97 -62.72 24.16
C ALA A 274 -13.89 -62.31 23.15
N GLU A 275 -14.30 -61.69 22.05
CA GLU A 275 -13.40 -61.17 21.02
C GLU A 275 -12.55 -60.01 21.55
N ALA A 276 -13.16 -59.03 22.23
CA ALA A 276 -12.44 -57.93 22.85
C ALA A 276 -11.40 -58.41 23.89
N ARG A 277 -11.73 -59.45 24.67
CA ARG A 277 -10.78 -60.09 25.61
C ARG A 277 -9.63 -60.79 24.88
N MET A 278 -9.92 -61.48 23.78
CA MET A 278 -8.91 -62.15 22.97
C MET A 278 -7.94 -61.12 22.37
N LEU A 279 -8.45 -60.04 21.77
CA LEU A 279 -7.63 -58.98 21.20
C LEU A 279 -6.75 -58.30 22.26
N LEU A 280 -7.30 -58.05 23.45
CA LEU A 280 -6.50 -57.54 24.57
C LEU A 280 -5.37 -58.50 24.94
N ALA A 281 -5.64 -59.81 25.05
CA ALA A 281 -4.63 -60.79 25.40
C ALA A 281 -3.50 -60.85 24.36
N LEU A 282 -3.86 -60.85 23.07
CA LEU A 282 -2.89 -60.83 21.96
C LEU A 282 -2.04 -59.55 21.97
N ALA A 283 -2.66 -58.39 22.14
CA ALA A 283 -1.97 -57.11 22.17
C ALA A 283 -1.07 -56.99 23.41
N ALA A 284 -1.56 -57.38 24.60
CA ALA A 284 -0.82 -57.30 25.85
C ALA A 284 0.43 -58.19 25.88
N GLN A 285 0.36 -59.36 25.24
CA GLN A 285 1.52 -60.26 25.12
C GLN A 285 2.69 -59.57 24.37
N HIS A 286 2.40 -58.97 23.21
CA HIS A 286 3.42 -58.30 22.40
C HIS A 286 3.85 -56.96 23.02
N ALA A 287 2.90 -56.22 23.60
CA ALA A 287 3.16 -54.97 24.31
C ALA A 287 4.17 -55.15 25.45
N ALA A 288 4.01 -56.21 26.26
CA ALA A 288 4.92 -56.53 27.35
C ALA A 288 6.34 -56.90 26.85
N GLN A 289 6.44 -57.59 25.72
CA GLN A 289 7.73 -57.98 25.14
C GLN A 289 8.46 -56.79 24.50
N ALA A 290 7.72 -55.87 23.88
CA ALA A 290 8.29 -54.73 23.15
C ALA A 290 8.38 -53.43 23.96
N GLY A 291 7.94 -53.42 25.22
CA GLY A 291 7.90 -52.20 26.04
C GLY A 291 6.93 -51.15 25.49
N VAL A 292 5.87 -51.59 24.82
CA VAL A 292 4.85 -50.73 24.21
C VAL A 292 3.65 -50.61 25.12
N SER A 293 3.04 -49.42 25.19
CA SER A 293 1.82 -49.20 25.98
C SER A 293 0.59 -49.72 25.23
N VAL A 294 -0.33 -50.36 25.95
CA VAL A 294 -1.58 -50.89 25.39
C VAL A 294 -2.76 -50.46 26.26
N GLY A 295 -3.87 -50.08 25.65
CA GLY A 295 -5.07 -49.71 26.39
C GLY A 295 -6.22 -49.21 25.53
N TYR A 296 -7.17 -48.53 26.18
CA TYR A 296 -8.45 -48.10 25.58
C TYR A 296 -8.58 -46.57 25.44
N SER A 297 -7.66 -45.82 26.05
CA SER A 297 -7.73 -44.37 26.10
C SER A 297 -7.26 -43.74 24.79
N ALA A 298 -8.19 -43.10 24.08
CA ALA A 298 -7.86 -42.28 22.90
C ALA A 298 -7.01 -41.05 23.28
N THR A 299 -7.19 -40.52 24.49
CA THR A 299 -6.40 -39.42 25.03
C THR A 299 -4.94 -39.83 25.24
N ASP A 300 -4.68 -41.03 25.77
CA ASP A 300 -3.32 -41.54 25.92
C ASP A 300 -2.71 -41.86 24.55
N ALA A 301 -3.49 -42.44 23.64
CA ALA A 301 -3.07 -42.69 22.27
C ALA A 301 -2.65 -41.40 21.53
N ALA A 302 -3.34 -40.27 21.78
CA ALA A 302 -2.99 -38.97 21.18
C ALA A 302 -1.63 -38.42 21.65
N ASN A 303 -1.12 -38.90 22.77
CA ASN A 303 0.21 -38.57 23.27
C ASN A 303 1.32 -39.48 22.72
N ALA A 304 1.01 -40.34 21.73
CA ALA A 304 1.96 -41.27 21.14
C ALA A 304 2.54 -40.81 19.79
N GLY A 305 3.81 -41.14 19.54
CA GLY A 305 4.43 -40.96 18.23
C GLY A 305 3.74 -41.79 17.14
N ARG A 306 3.46 -43.05 17.47
CA ARG A 306 2.78 -44.04 16.64
C ARG A 306 1.61 -44.66 17.39
N VAL A 307 0.49 -44.84 16.72
CA VAL A 307 -0.67 -45.58 17.24
C VAL A 307 -1.00 -46.72 16.30
N THR A 308 -1.16 -47.92 16.85
CA THR A 308 -1.73 -49.04 16.10
C THR A 308 -3.07 -49.41 16.72
N ILE A 309 -4.13 -49.22 15.94
CA ILE A 309 -5.47 -49.63 16.30
C ILE A 309 -5.58 -51.15 16.12
N VAL A 310 -6.01 -51.86 17.16
CA VAL A 310 -6.14 -53.31 17.17
C VAL A 310 -7.62 -53.69 17.09
N GLY A 311 -8.02 -54.27 15.97
CA GLY A 311 -9.39 -54.66 15.66
C GLY A 311 -10.23 -53.58 15.00
N ASP A 312 -11.48 -53.94 14.67
CA ASP A 312 -12.37 -53.10 13.86
C ASP A 312 -13.30 -52.20 14.67
N GLN A 313 -13.40 -52.43 15.98
CA GLN A 313 -14.39 -51.80 16.85
C GLN A 313 -14.03 -50.37 17.30
N VAL A 314 -12.81 -49.88 17.01
CA VAL A 314 -12.45 -48.47 17.28
C VAL A 314 -13.08 -47.58 16.20
N PRO A 315 -13.91 -46.59 16.57
CA PRO A 315 -14.60 -45.72 15.61
C PRO A 315 -13.64 -44.96 14.68
N ALA A 316 -14.07 -44.73 13.44
CA ALA A 316 -13.28 -43.99 12.45
C ALA A 316 -13.03 -42.53 12.85
N GLU A 317 -13.92 -41.92 13.64
CA GLU A 317 -13.76 -40.57 14.19
C GLU A 317 -12.56 -40.47 15.15
N VAL A 318 -12.28 -41.52 15.92
CA VAL A 318 -11.12 -41.58 16.82
C VAL A 318 -9.84 -41.67 15.98
N GLU A 319 -9.84 -42.49 14.93
CA GLU A 319 -8.71 -42.62 14.00
C GLU A 319 -8.40 -41.30 13.28
N ALA A 320 -9.42 -40.58 12.83
CA ALA A 320 -9.28 -39.26 12.22
C ALA A 320 -8.72 -38.24 13.23
N SER A 321 -9.22 -38.25 14.47
CA SER A 321 -8.76 -37.38 15.55
C SER A 321 -7.28 -37.62 15.89
N LEU A 322 -6.84 -38.88 15.92
CA LEU A 322 -5.44 -39.24 16.17
C LEU A 322 -4.51 -38.77 15.04
N ARG A 323 -4.93 -38.90 13.78
CA ARG A 323 -4.17 -38.35 12.65
C ARG A 323 -4.09 -36.83 12.69
N ALA A 324 -5.18 -36.15 13.07
CA ALA A 324 -5.20 -34.71 13.27
C ALA A 324 -4.26 -34.27 14.41
N ALA A 325 -4.11 -35.10 15.46
CA ALA A 325 -3.11 -34.90 16.51
C ALA A 325 -1.66 -35.20 16.06
N GLY A 326 -1.45 -35.54 14.79
CA GLY A 326 -0.13 -35.81 14.21
C GLY A 326 0.45 -37.19 14.54
N CYS A 327 -0.37 -38.13 15.00
CA CYS A 327 0.06 -39.52 15.24
C CYS A 327 0.26 -40.26 13.91
N GLN A 328 1.27 -41.13 13.84
CA GLN A 328 1.33 -42.14 12.77
C GLN A 328 0.36 -43.27 13.10
N VAL A 329 -0.80 -43.31 12.42
CA VAL A 329 -1.87 -44.28 12.74
C VAL A 329 -1.94 -45.40 11.72
N SER A 330 -1.80 -46.65 12.19
CA SER A 330 -2.09 -47.88 11.45
C SER A 330 -3.22 -48.66 12.11
N ARG A 331 -3.88 -49.54 11.36
CA ARG A 331 -4.96 -50.40 11.87
C ARG A 331 -4.69 -51.84 11.49
N LEU A 332 -4.89 -52.74 12.45
CA LEU A 332 -4.92 -54.19 12.25
C LEU A 332 -6.38 -54.64 12.29
N SER A 333 -6.91 -55.00 11.14
CA SER A 333 -8.33 -55.36 10.92
C SER A 333 -8.50 -56.84 10.63
N GLY A 334 -9.72 -57.36 10.80
CA GLY A 334 -10.07 -58.74 10.50
C GLY A 334 -10.25 -59.62 11.74
N ASP A 335 -10.30 -60.94 11.51
CA ASP A 335 -10.51 -61.91 12.58
C ASP A 335 -9.30 -62.04 13.52
N GLY A 336 -9.46 -62.83 14.59
CA GLY A 336 -8.40 -63.05 15.57
C GLY A 336 -7.09 -63.57 14.97
N TYR A 337 -7.14 -64.33 13.88
CA TYR A 337 -5.95 -64.84 13.20
C TYR A 337 -5.24 -63.74 12.42
N ALA A 338 -5.98 -62.91 11.69
CA ALA A 338 -5.44 -61.77 10.96
C ALA A 338 -4.77 -60.76 11.89
N VAL A 339 -5.41 -60.44 13.01
CA VAL A 339 -4.83 -59.52 14.01
C VAL A 339 -3.61 -60.13 14.68
N ALA A 340 -3.61 -61.43 15.03
CA ALA A 340 -2.45 -62.09 15.60
C ALA A 340 -1.24 -62.09 14.64
N ALA A 341 -1.47 -62.37 13.36
CA ALA A 341 -0.42 -62.32 12.33
C ALA A 341 0.11 -60.89 12.14
N GLY A 342 -0.77 -59.89 12.12
CA GLY A 342 -0.39 -58.48 12.01
C GLY A 342 0.42 -57.98 13.20
N LEU A 343 0.07 -58.39 14.42
CA LEU A 343 0.85 -58.08 15.63
C LEU A 343 2.24 -58.74 15.60
N ALA A 344 2.32 -60.00 15.15
CA ALA A 344 3.61 -60.68 15.02
C ALA A 344 4.54 -59.95 14.03
N GLN A 345 4.03 -59.58 12.85
CA GLN A 345 4.79 -58.80 11.85
C GLN A 345 5.19 -57.42 12.35
N LEU A 346 4.30 -56.74 13.09
CA LEU A 346 4.57 -55.40 13.64
C LEU A 346 5.77 -55.40 14.59
N PHE A 347 6.02 -56.53 15.27
CA PHE A 347 7.09 -56.70 16.24
C PHE A 347 8.18 -57.68 15.80
N GLU A 348 8.22 -58.07 14.51
CA GLU A 348 9.30 -58.91 13.96
C GLU A 348 10.65 -58.22 14.15
N GLY A 349 11.56 -58.86 14.91
CA GLY A 349 12.90 -58.34 15.23
C GLY A 349 13.08 -57.83 16.66
N VAL A 350 12.02 -57.76 17.46
CA VAL A 350 12.11 -57.51 18.91
C VAL A 350 12.31 -58.85 19.62
N ASN A 351 13.56 -59.31 19.69
CA ASN A 351 13.91 -60.53 20.42
C ASN A 351 13.91 -60.24 21.94
N PRO A 352 13.52 -61.19 22.82
CA PRO A 352 13.50 -61.00 24.27
C PRO A 352 14.86 -60.74 24.90
#